data_AF-A0A1V2I713-F1
#
_entry.id   AF-A0A1V2I713-F1
#
_cell.length_a   1.000
_cell.length_b   1.000
_cell.length_c   1.000
_cell.angle_alpha   90.00
_cell.angle_beta   90.00
_cell.angle_gamma   90.00
#
_symmetry.space_group_name_H-M   'P 1'
#
loop_
_entity.id
_entity.type
_entity.pdbx_description
1 polymer ?
#
loop_
_entity_poly.entity_id
_entity_poly.type
_entity_poly.pdbx_seq_one_letter_code
_entity_poly.pdbx_strand_id
1 'polypeptide(L)'
;MSLSLGVFDIFAYSLPGSLYLALLLYVLDRASWIDLAQVEDLNSTLLIAGSIVSSYLLGQLTYAPRRFLGRRMPRWLRPGRSARREFLDRFPAAQSMTFVQVDQAVVFAAIEVKAPDSAVEISRLRASGIAVRNAGIAFLLAAVVAAVELVVGHERGFAAFCVGAFLASFVGATRGGHELSRWSALKTFEVAFWLPDVEATLAASPPTPSPQPQPAPPAPPAPPGAT
;
A
#
# COMPACT_ATOMS: atom_id res chain seq x y z
N MET A 1 -11.10 12.10 -18.40
CA MET A 1 -10.37 11.19 -17.49
C MET A 1 -8.92 11.63 -17.48
N SER A 2 -8.54 12.56 -16.61
CA SER A 2 -7.12 12.85 -16.40
C SER A 2 -6.54 11.70 -15.62
N LEU A 3 -5.54 11.04 -16.20
CA LEU A 3 -4.61 10.20 -15.46
C LEU A 3 -3.82 11.13 -14.53
N SER A 4 -4.46 11.62 -13.47
CA SER A 4 -3.79 12.09 -12.28
C SER A 4 -3.28 10.84 -11.56
N LEU A 5 -2.39 10.11 -12.23
CA LEU A 5 -1.47 9.20 -11.58
C LEU A 5 -0.65 10.15 -10.71
N GLY A 6 -1.14 10.35 -9.48
CA GLY A 6 -0.72 11.45 -8.65
C GLY A 6 0.79 11.36 -8.49
N VAL A 7 1.48 12.49 -8.52
CA VAL A 7 2.92 12.54 -8.24
C VAL A 7 3.27 11.72 -6.99
N PHE A 8 2.36 11.66 -6.01
CA PHE A 8 2.48 10.83 -4.81
C PHE A 8 2.40 9.32 -5.04
N ASP A 9 1.63 8.83 -6.01
CA ASP A 9 1.62 7.41 -6.38
C ASP A 9 2.97 7.00 -6.96
N ILE A 10 3.60 7.85 -7.78
CA ILE A 10 4.95 7.60 -8.28
C ILE A 10 5.90 7.42 -7.10
N PHE A 11 5.87 8.32 -6.11
CA PHE A 11 6.69 8.16 -4.91
C PHE A 11 6.31 6.93 -4.07
N ALA A 12 5.03 6.57 -4.01
CA ALA A 12 4.56 5.41 -3.26
C ALA A 12 5.10 4.07 -3.79
N TYR A 13 5.49 4.02 -5.07
CA TYR A 13 6.06 2.83 -5.69
C TYR A 13 7.57 2.95 -5.95
N SER A 14 8.08 4.13 -6.31
CA SER A 14 9.50 4.34 -6.59
C SER A 14 10.39 4.24 -5.35
N LEU A 15 9.94 4.74 -4.20
CA LEU A 15 10.71 4.66 -2.94
C LEU A 15 10.92 3.21 -2.47
N PRO A 16 9.87 2.38 -2.33
CA PRO A 16 10.07 0.95 -2.06
C PRO A 16 10.85 0.27 -3.18
N GLY A 17 10.56 0.65 -4.43
CA GLY A 17 11.22 0.20 -5.63
C GLY A 17 12.75 0.27 -5.57
N SER A 18 13.27 1.42 -5.15
CA SER A 18 14.72 1.63 -5.04
C SER A 18 15.34 0.79 -3.92
N LEU A 19 14.62 0.57 -2.82
CA LEU A 19 15.06 -0.36 -1.77
C LEU A 19 15.15 -1.80 -2.28
N TYR A 20 14.17 -2.25 -3.06
CA TYR A 20 14.23 -3.58 -3.69
C TYR A 20 15.37 -3.68 -4.70
N LEU A 21 15.55 -2.64 -5.53
CA LEU A 21 16.62 -2.61 -6.52
C LEU A 21 18.00 -2.64 -5.84
N ALA A 22 18.19 -1.84 -4.79
CA ALA A 22 19.43 -1.82 -4.02
C ALA A 22 19.73 -3.20 -3.39
N LEU A 23 18.73 -3.84 -2.78
CA LEU A 23 18.87 -5.19 -2.23
C LEU A 23 19.20 -6.21 -3.32
N LEU A 24 18.54 -6.14 -4.48
CA LEU A 24 18.78 -7.04 -5.60
C LEU A 24 20.22 -6.90 -6.13
N LEU A 25 20.66 -5.67 -6.38
CA LEU A 25 22.02 -5.38 -6.85
C LEU A 25 23.07 -5.89 -5.86
N TYR A 26 22.85 -5.65 -4.57
CA TYR A 26 23.71 -6.18 -3.51
C TYR A 26 23.80 -7.71 -3.55
N VAL A 27 22.67 -8.42 -3.67
CA VAL A 27 22.66 -9.89 -3.74
C VAL A 27 23.36 -10.40 -5.00
N LEU A 28 23.14 -9.75 -6.15
CA LEU A 28 23.74 -10.14 -7.43
C LEU A 28 25.26 -9.94 -7.45
N ASP A 29 25.72 -8.82 -6.91
CA ASP A 29 27.15 -8.51 -6.74
C ASP A 29 27.80 -9.52 -5.78
N ARG A 30 27.15 -9.78 -4.65
CA ARG A 30 27.65 -10.74 -3.65
C ARG A 30 27.71 -12.18 -4.18
N ALA A 31 26.79 -12.56 -5.05
CA ALA A 31 26.79 -13.85 -5.74
C ALA A 31 27.78 -13.91 -6.92
N SER A 32 28.47 -12.81 -7.21
CA SER A 32 29.37 -12.65 -8.37
C SER A 32 28.68 -12.90 -9.71
N TRP A 33 27.37 -12.64 -9.78
CA TRP A 33 26.59 -12.72 -11.03
C TRP A 33 26.70 -11.44 -11.85
N ILE A 34 26.94 -10.31 -11.17
CA ILE A 34 27.19 -9.00 -11.75
C ILE A 34 28.43 -8.43 -11.06
N ASP A 35 29.28 -7.75 -11.82
CA ASP A 35 30.37 -6.94 -11.29
C ASP A 35 29.93 -5.47 -11.36
N LEU A 36 29.58 -4.88 -10.21
CA LEU A 36 29.12 -3.50 -10.17
C LEU A 36 30.18 -2.50 -10.67
N ALA A 37 31.47 -2.84 -10.61
CA ALA A 37 32.53 -1.97 -11.13
C ALA A 37 32.45 -1.81 -12.65
N GLN A 38 32.04 -2.87 -13.37
CA GLN A 38 31.87 -2.82 -14.83
C GLN A 38 30.61 -2.05 -15.25
N VAL A 39 29.63 -1.94 -14.34
CA VAL A 39 28.40 -1.20 -14.59
C VAL A 39 28.65 0.32 -14.51
N GLU A 40 29.64 0.75 -13.73
CA GLU A 40 29.99 2.18 -13.56
C GLU A 40 30.51 2.82 -14.86
N ASP A 41 31.12 2.02 -15.75
CA ASP A 41 31.62 2.46 -17.05
C ASP A 41 30.52 2.69 -18.11
N LEU A 42 29.27 2.31 -17.81
CA LEU A 42 28.13 2.53 -18.71
C LEU A 42 27.70 4.01 -18.71
N ASN A 43 27.01 4.41 -19.78
CA ASN A 43 26.46 5.77 -19.90
C ASN A 43 25.56 6.08 -18.69
N SER A 44 25.98 7.05 -17.87
CA SER A 44 25.31 7.42 -16.63
C SER A 44 23.84 7.81 -16.83
N THR A 45 23.49 8.34 -18.00
CA THR A 45 22.10 8.70 -18.32
C THR A 45 21.22 7.45 -18.45
N LEU A 46 21.73 6.40 -19.10
CA LEU A 46 21.02 5.13 -19.25
C LEU A 46 20.91 4.39 -17.91
N LEU A 47 21.94 4.46 -17.06
CA LEU A 47 21.89 3.89 -15.72
C LEU A 47 20.85 4.57 -14.83
N ILE A 48 20.80 5.91 -14.85
CA ILE A 48 19.81 6.67 -14.08
C ILE A 48 18.39 6.37 -14.61
N ALA A 49 18.17 6.45 -15.91
CA ALA A 49 16.86 6.15 -16.50
C ALA A 49 16.43 4.69 -16.22
N GLY A 50 17.33 3.74 -16.43
CA GLY A 50 17.09 2.32 -16.20
C GLY A 50 16.82 1.99 -14.72
N SER A 51 17.55 2.61 -13.79
CA SER A 51 17.33 2.41 -12.35
C SER A 51 16.01 3.00 -11.88
N ILE A 52 15.59 4.16 -12.40
CA ILE A 52 14.28 4.76 -12.10
C ILE A 52 13.15 3.84 -12.58
N VAL A 53 13.21 3.39 -13.85
CA VAL A 53 12.20 2.51 -14.44
C VAL A 53 12.16 1.16 -13.70
N SER A 54 13.32 0.56 -13.45
CA SER A 54 13.41 -0.73 -12.75
C SER A 54 12.86 -0.63 -11.33
N SER A 55 13.25 0.42 -10.58
CA SER A 55 12.71 0.68 -9.24
C SER A 55 11.19 0.76 -9.27
N TYR A 56 10.63 1.54 -10.18
CA TYR A 56 9.18 1.67 -10.31
C TYR A 56 8.49 0.32 -10.60
N LEU A 57 9.02 -0.46 -11.55
CA LEU A 57 8.47 -1.78 -11.91
C LEU A 57 8.56 -2.79 -10.76
N LEU A 58 9.68 -2.84 -10.05
CA LEU A 58 9.86 -3.65 -8.84
C LEU A 58 8.88 -3.25 -7.73
N GLY A 59 8.66 -1.95 -7.56
CA GLY A 59 7.68 -1.41 -6.63
C GLY A 59 6.24 -1.83 -6.96
N GLN A 60 5.89 -1.95 -8.24
CA GLN A 60 4.59 -2.44 -8.69
C GLN A 60 4.45 -3.96 -8.49
N LEU A 61 5.49 -4.74 -8.83
CA LEU A 61 5.46 -6.21 -8.72
C LEU A 61 5.27 -6.68 -7.27
N THR A 62 5.79 -5.91 -6.32
CA THR A 62 5.69 -6.21 -4.88
C THR A 62 4.32 -5.91 -4.26
N TYR A 63 3.36 -5.39 -5.04
CA TYR A 63 1.98 -5.21 -4.60
C TYR A 63 1.23 -6.55 -4.38
N ALA A 64 1.49 -7.57 -5.22
CA ALA A 64 0.81 -8.86 -5.12
C ALA A 64 1.20 -9.68 -3.86
N PRO A 65 2.49 -9.81 -3.49
CA PRO A 65 2.92 -10.49 -2.26
C PRO A 65 2.30 -9.90 -0.99
N ARG A 66 2.05 -8.59 -0.96
CA ARG A 66 1.48 -7.89 0.20
C ARG A 66 0.09 -8.41 0.58
N ARG A 67 -0.76 -8.73 -0.41
CA ARG A 67 -2.10 -9.29 -0.15
C ARG A 67 -2.01 -10.64 0.55
N PHE A 68 -0.97 -11.41 0.26
CA PHE A 68 -0.70 -12.69 0.91
C PHE A 68 -0.14 -12.50 2.33
N LEU A 69 0.82 -11.59 2.49
CA LEU A 69 1.48 -11.32 3.76
C LEU A 69 0.51 -10.74 4.82
N GLY A 70 -0.44 -9.91 4.39
CA GLY A 70 -1.45 -9.32 5.28
C GLY A 70 -2.32 -10.36 6.01
N ARG A 71 -2.47 -11.57 5.45
CA ARG A 71 -3.21 -12.68 6.11
C ARG A 71 -2.38 -13.36 7.21
N ARG A 72 -1.05 -13.36 7.07
CA ARG A 72 -0.12 -13.99 8.02
C ARG A 72 0.48 -13.01 9.03
N MET A 73 0.23 -11.72 8.90
CA MET A 73 0.76 -10.73 9.85
C MET A 73 0.19 -10.95 11.25
N PRO A 74 1.05 -10.96 12.28
CA PRO A 74 0.65 -11.15 13.67
C PRO A 74 -0.25 -10.00 14.16
N ARG A 75 -1.14 -10.30 15.12
CA ARG A 75 -2.25 -9.41 15.51
C ARG A 75 -1.81 -8.02 15.99
N TRP A 76 -0.67 -7.92 16.68
CA TRP A 76 -0.05 -6.66 17.14
C TRP A 76 0.45 -5.73 16.02
N LEU A 77 0.56 -6.21 14.77
CA LEU A 77 0.90 -5.41 13.59
C LEU A 77 -0.34 -5.05 12.77
N ARG A 78 -1.54 -5.47 13.19
CA ARG A 78 -2.78 -5.14 12.49
C ARG A 78 -3.15 -3.68 12.69
N PRO A 79 -3.90 -3.08 11.73
CA PRO A 79 -4.46 -1.75 11.92
C PRO A 79 -5.23 -1.68 13.25
N GLY A 80 -5.05 -0.58 13.98
CA GLY A 80 -5.76 -0.30 15.22
C GLY A 80 -7.25 0.00 15.01
N ARG A 81 -7.83 0.78 15.94
CA ARG A 81 -9.22 1.26 15.90
C ARG A 81 -9.54 1.85 14.51
N SER A 82 -10.69 1.49 13.93
CA SER A 82 -11.04 1.96 12.59
C SER A 82 -11.22 3.48 12.58
N ALA A 83 -10.68 4.16 11.57
CA ALA A 83 -10.76 5.62 11.45
C ALA A 83 -12.22 6.13 11.50
N ARG A 84 -13.17 5.35 10.96
CA ARG A 84 -14.61 5.64 11.05
C ARG A 84 -15.13 5.63 12.49
N ARG A 85 -14.73 4.65 13.32
CA ARG A 85 -15.14 4.61 14.73
C ARG A 85 -14.53 5.78 15.49
N GLU A 86 -13.24 6.05 15.26
CA GLU A 86 -12.57 7.19 15.86
C GLU A 86 -13.23 8.53 15.48
N PHE A 87 -13.62 8.69 14.21
CA PHE A 87 -14.38 9.85 13.75
C PHE A 87 -15.74 9.96 14.46
N LEU A 88 -16.51 8.87 14.55
CA LEU A 88 -17.82 8.87 15.19
C LEU A 88 -17.78 9.06 16.71
N ASP A 89 -16.70 8.61 17.35
CA ASP A 89 -16.45 8.87 18.77
C ASP A 89 -16.21 10.38 19.01
N ARG A 90 -15.62 11.10 18.05
CA ARG A 90 -15.39 12.56 18.10
C ARG A 90 -16.62 13.37 17.68
N PHE A 91 -17.35 12.91 16.67
CA PHE A 91 -18.51 13.58 16.06
C PHE A 91 -19.75 12.68 16.06
N PRO A 92 -20.38 12.47 17.23
CA PRO A 92 -21.54 11.57 17.32
C PRO A 92 -22.75 12.05 16.50
N ALA A 93 -22.88 13.35 16.26
CA ALA A 93 -23.92 13.92 15.40
C ALA A 93 -23.82 13.47 13.93
N ALA A 94 -22.63 13.03 13.49
CA ALA A 94 -22.41 12.56 12.12
C ALA A 94 -22.89 11.13 11.87
N GLN A 95 -23.38 10.41 12.89
CA GLN A 95 -23.82 9.01 12.75
C GLN A 95 -24.94 8.82 11.72
N SER A 96 -25.79 9.83 11.53
CA SER A 96 -26.90 9.81 10.57
C SER A 96 -26.50 10.24 9.15
N MET A 97 -25.27 10.72 8.94
CA MET A 97 -24.84 11.26 7.64
C MET A 97 -24.53 10.14 6.65
N THR A 98 -24.90 10.36 5.38
CA THR A 98 -24.75 9.41 4.28
C THR A 98 -23.28 9.11 4.00
N PHE A 99 -22.40 10.12 4.03
CA PHE A 99 -20.97 9.89 3.81
C PHE A 99 -20.33 8.94 4.84
N VAL A 100 -20.91 8.81 6.03
CA VAL A 100 -20.45 7.85 7.05
C VAL A 100 -20.88 6.43 6.70
N GLN A 101 -21.91 6.23 5.87
CA GLN A 101 -22.43 4.90 5.54
C GLN A 101 -21.81 4.34 4.26
N VAL A 102 -21.47 5.22 3.30
CA VAL A 102 -20.89 4.85 2.01
C VAL A 102 -19.41 4.43 2.13
N ASP A 103 -18.89 3.70 1.13
CA ASP A 103 -17.47 3.39 1.04
C ASP A 103 -16.60 4.66 0.99
N GLN A 104 -15.46 4.63 1.70
CA GLN A 104 -14.55 5.77 1.81
C GLN A 104 -14.02 6.24 0.44
N ALA A 105 -13.86 5.33 -0.53
CA ALA A 105 -13.41 5.69 -1.87
C ALA A 105 -14.41 6.62 -2.59
N VAL A 106 -15.71 6.42 -2.36
CA VAL A 106 -16.76 7.27 -2.94
C VAL A 106 -16.78 8.64 -2.28
N VAL A 107 -16.62 8.69 -0.96
CA VAL A 107 -16.49 9.96 -0.22
C VAL A 107 -15.27 10.74 -0.71
N PHE A 108 -14.13 10.08 -0.87
CA PHE A 108 -12.92 10.70 -1.41
C PHE A 108 -13.12 11.25 -2.83
N ALA A 109 -13.79 10.50 -3.71
CA ALA A 109 -14.10 10.97 -5.07
C ALA A 109 -15.01 12.21 -5.05
N ALA A 110 -15.99 12.27 -4.15
CA ALA A 110 -16.82 13.46 -3.97
C ALA A 110 -15.99 14.67 -3.49
N ILE A 111 -15.04 14.46 -2.57
CA ILE A 111 -14.10 15.50 -2.12
C ILE A 111 -13.18 15.95 -3.25
N GLU A 112 -12.71 15.04 -4.11
CA GLU A 112 -11.84 15.38 -5.25
C GLU A 112 -12.52 16.38 -6.22
N VAL A 113 -13.83 16.25 -6.41
CA VAL A 113 -14.62 17.17 -7.24
C VAL A 113 -14.91 18.48 -6.51
N LYS A 114 -15.22 18.43 -5.21
CA LYS A 114 -15.75 19.58 -4.44
C LYS A 114 -14.68 20.42 -3.74
N ALA A 115 -13.56 19.80 -3.38
CA ALA A 115 -12.47 20.41 -2.60
C ALA A 115 -11.11 19.81 -3.02
N PRO A 116 -10.63 20.10 -4.25
CA PRO A 116 -9.43 19.49 -4.82
C PRO A 116 -8.17 19.71 -3.96
N ASP A 117 -8.03 20.88 -3.32
CA ASP A 117 -6.88 21.17 -2.44
C ASP A 117 -6.83 20.23 -1.23
N SER A 118 -8.00 19.93 -0.64
CA SER A 118 -8.11 18.98 0.47
C SER A 118 -7.86 17.54 0.00
N ALA A 119 -8.32 17.21 -1.20
CA ALA A 119 -8.09 15.89 -1.80
C ALA A 119 -6.60 15.62 -2.04
N VAL A 120 -5.83 16.63 -2.46
CA VAL A 120 -4.36 16.54 -2.64
C VAL A 120 -3.68 16.15 -1.33
N GLU A 121 -4.05 16.77 -0.21
CA GLU A 121 -3.43 16.47 1.08
C GLU A 121 -3.79 15.07 1.60
N ILE A 122 -5.05 14.65 1.44
CA ILE A 122 -5.52 13.30 1.78
C ILE A 122 -4.78 12.27 0.92
N SER A 123 -4.65 12.53 -0.38
CA SER A 123 -3.92 11.67 -1.32
C SER A 123 -2.46 11.53 -0.92
N ARG A 124 -1.78 12.64 -0.57
CA ARG A 124 -0.39 12.62 -0.08
C ARG A 124 -0.22 11.74 1.16
N LEU A 125 -1.09 11.87 2.15
CA LEU A 125 -1.02 11.06 3.37
C LEU A 125 -1.25 9.58 3.08
N ARG A 126 -2.23 9.27 2.23
CA ARG A 126 -2.55 7.90 1.82
C ARG A 126 -1.38 7.25 1.07
N ALA A 127 -0.83 7.96 0.09
CA ALA A 127 0.30 7.53 -0.71
C ALA A 127 1.54 7.31 0.16
N SER A 128 1.83 8.23 1.09
CA SER A 128 2.93 8.07 2.07
C SER A 128 2.73 6.82 2.93
N GLY A 129 1.50 6.57 3.39
CA GLY A 129 1.18 5.36 4.14
C GLY A 129 1.37 4.07 3.34
N ILE A 130 1.07 4.09 2.03
CA ILE A 130 1.34 2.97 1.12
C ILE A 130 2.86 2.79 0.93
N ALA A 131 3.58 3.87 0.64
CA ALA A 131 5.02 3.88 0.44
C ALA A 131 5.76 3.24 1.62
N VAL A 132 5.48 3.74 2.83
CA VAL A 132 6.13 3.27 4.06
C VAL A 132 5.80 1.80 4.31
N ARG A 133 4.55 1.37 4.12
CA ARG A 133 4.20 -0.06 4.28
C ARG A 133 4.89 -0.96 3.26
N ASN A 134 5.04 -0.49 2.02
CA ASN A 134 5.72 -1.24 0.97
C ASN A 134 7.23 -1.31 1.24
N ALA A 135 7.85 -0.24 1.74
CA ALA A 135 9.25 -0.24 2.17
C ALA A 135 9.50 -1.25 3.31
N GLY A 136 8.51 -1.48 4.17
CA GLY A 136 8.56 -2.54 5.18
C GLY A 136 8.92 -3.91 4.59
N ILE A 137 8.33 -4.30 3.46
CA ILE A 137 8.62 -5.60 2.83
C ILE A 137 10.07 -5.65 2.35
N ALA A 138 10.60 -4.56 1.79
CA ALA A 138 12.01 -4.48 1.41
C ALA A 138 12.92 -4.71 2.62
N PHE A 139 12.62 -4.09 3.77
CA PHE A 139 13.37 -4.34 5.01
C PHE A 139 13.24 -5.79 5.49
N LEU A 140 12.09 -6.42 5.35
CA LEU A 140 11.93 -7.83 5.71
C LEU A 140 12.82 -8.73 4.83
N LEU A 141 12.87 -8.48 3.52
CA LEU A 141 13.76 -9.21 2.61
C LEU A 141 15.23 -8.96 2.95
N ALA A 142 15.61 -7.71 3.23
CA ALA A 142 16.95 -7.37 3.67
C ALA A 142 17.34 -8.06 4.98
N ALA A 143 16.40 -8.21 5.92
CA ALA A 143 16.61 -8.98 7.14
C ALA A 143 16.86 -10.47 6.86
N VAL A 144 16.18 -11.06 5.87
CA VAL A 144 16.42 -12.45 5.45
C VAL A 144 17.81 -12.60 4.86
N VAL A 145 18.23 -11.69 3.98
CA VAL A 145 19.58 -11.69 3.39
C VAL A 145 20.65 -11.55 4.49
N ALA A 146 20.49 -10.58 5.40
CA ALA A 146 21.40 -10.40 6.52
C ALA A 146 21.43 -11.63 7.45
N ALA A 147 20.31 -12.34 7.61
CA ALA A 147 20.26 -13.58 8.40
C ALA A 147 21.02 -14.72 7.73
N VAL A 148 21.01 -14.81 6.39
CA VAL A 148 21.83 -15.76 5.64
C VAL A 148 23.32 -15.41 5.81
N GLU A 149 23.68 -14.13 5.71
CA GLU A 149 25.06 -13.68 5.95
C GLU A 149 25.52 -13.92 7.38
N LEU A 150 24.62 -13.88 8.37
CA LEU A 150 24.94 -14.21 9.75
C LEU A 150 25.38 -15.68 9.91
N VAL A 151 24.84 -16.58 9.09
CA VAL A 151 25.19 -18.01 9.11
C VAL A 151 26.46 -18.30 8.30
N VAL A 152 26.60 -17.67 7.13
CA VAL A 152 27.67 -17.98 6.16
C VAL A 152 28.90 -17.09 6.33
N GLY A 153 28.74 -15.87 6.85
CA GLY A 153 29.77 -14.84 6.91
C GLY A 153 30.72 -14.94 8.10
N HIS A 154 31.90 -14.34 7.94
CA HIS A 154 32.89 -14.19 9.01
C HIS A 154 32.49 -13.08 10.01
N GLU A 155 31.89 -11.99 9.53
CA GLU A 155 31.54 -10.80 10.32
C GLU A 155 30.15 -10.90 10.96
N ARG A 156 29.98 -11.90 11.83
CA ARG A 156 28.68 -12.23 12.45
C ARG A 156 28.10 -11.08 13.28
N GLY A 157 28.93 -10.28 13.93
CA GLY A 157 28.48 -9.15 14.74
C GLY A 157 27.74 -8.10 13.92
N PHE A 158 28.31 -7.71 12.78
CA PHE A 158 27.71 -6.75 11.86
C PHE A 158 26.42 -7.31 11.23
N ALA A 159 26.44 -8.55 10.76
CA ALA A 159 25.25 -9.20 10.21
C ALA A 159 24.09 -9.29 11.23
N ALA A 160 24.39 -9.63 12.49
CA ALA A 160 23.39 -9.68 13.56
C ALA A 160 22.77 -8.30 13.83
N PHE A 161 23.60 -7.25 13.85
CA PHE A 161 23.13 -5.87 13.97
C PHE A 161 22.20 -5.49 12.79
N CYS A 162 22.59 -5.80 11.55
CA CYS A 162 21.78 -5.54 10.36
C CYS A 162 20.43 -6.26 10.42
N VAL A 163 20.38 -7.53 10.83
CA VAL A 163 19.13 -8.26 11.04
C VAL A 163 18.22 -7.52 12.02
N GLY A 164 18.77 -7.12 13.18
CA GLY A 164 18.02 -6.36 14.19
C GLY A 164 17.50 -5.03 13.65
N ALA A 165 18.35 -4.26 12.97
CA ALA A 165 18.01 -2.96 12.39
C ALA A 165 16.92 -3.06 11.31
N PHE A 166 17.02 -4.05 10.41
CA PHE A 166 16.03 -4.27 9.35
C PHE A 166 14.69 -4.78 9.90
N LEU A 167 14.69 -5.67 10.90
CA LEU A 167 13.47 -6.09 11.58
C LEU A 167 12.79 -4.93 12.32
N ALA A 168 13.57 -4.11 13.03
CA ALA A 168 13.05 -2.91 13.68
C ALA A 168 12.45 -1.93 12.65
N SER A 169 13.14 -1.73 11.52
CA SER A 169 12.69 -0.89 10.41
C SER A 169 11.40 -1.43 9.77
N PHE A 170 11.28 -2.74 9.59
CA PHE A 170 10.05 -3.38 9.10
C PHE A 170 8.86 -3.13 10.04
N VAL A 171 9.06 -3.29 11.35
CA VAL A 171 8.00 -3.03 12.35
C VAL A 171 7.62 -1.55 12.36
N GLY A 172 8.60 -0.65 12.38
CA GLY A 172 8.39 0.79 12.34
C GLY A 172 7.63 1.23 11.09
N ALA A 173 8.06 0.76 9.92
CA ALA A 173 7.44 1.05 8.63
C ALA A 173 6.00 0.51 8.57
N THR A 174 5.77 -0.70 9.06
CA THR A 174 4.42 -1.27 9.13
C THR A 174 3.49 -0.42 10.00
N ARG A 175 3.93 -0.05 11.21
CA ARG A 175 3.14 0.75 12.16
C ARG A 175 2.90 2.17 11.64
N GLY A 176 3.98 2.87 11.26
CA GLY A 176 3.91 4.24 10.76
C GLY A 176 3.04 4.34 9.51
N GLY A 177 3.14 3.39 8.58
CA GLY A 177 2.29 3.42 7.40
C GLY A 177 0.83 3.04 7.65
N HIS A 178 0.53 2.24 8.68
CA HIS A 178 -0.85 2.05 9.17
C HIS A 178 -1.41 3.32 9.80
N GLU A 179 -0.60 4.04 10.58
CA GLU A 179 -0.98 5.31 11.18
C GLU A 179 -1.25 6.40 10.13
N LEU A 180 -0.39 6.55 9.13
CA LEU A 180 -0.61 7.46 8.00
C LEU A 180 -1.90 7.12 7.23
N SER A 181 -2.16 5.83 6.98
CA SER A 181 -3.40 5.38 6.32
C SER A 181 -4.64 5.70 7.17
N ARG A 182 -4.52 5.58 8.50
CA ARG A 182 -5.60 5.94 9.43
C ARG A 182 -5.85 7.44 9.40
N TRP A 183 -4.80 8.27 9.46
CA TRP A 183 -4.92 9.73 9.40
C TRP A 183 -5.51 10.20 8.07
N SER A 184 -5.14 9.59 6.93
CA SER A 184 -5.76 9.91 5.65
C SER A 184 -7.26 9.60 5.65
N ALA A 185 -7.66 8.47 6.26
CA ALA A 185 -9.07 8.09 6.34
C ALA A 185 -9.85 8.99 7.30
N LEU A 186 -9.28 9.33 8.45
CA LEU A 186 -9.89 10.26 9.41
C LEU A 186 -10.10 11.63 8.77
N LYS A 187 -9.06 12.17 8.11
CA LYS A 187 -9.13 13.45 7.40
C LYS A 187 -10.17 13.44 6.27
N THR A 188 -10.37 12.30 5.59
CA THR A 188 -11.43 12.14 4.59
C THR A 188 -12.81 12.40 5.22
N PHE A 189 -13.10 11.80 6.38
CA PHE A 189 -14.37 12.00 7.07
C PHE A 189 -14.50 13.41 7.67
N GLU A 190 -13.43 13.94 8.25
CA GLU A 190 -13.43 15.30 8.79
C GLU A 190 -13.68 16.35 7.70
N VAL A 191 -13.05 16.21 6.54
CA VAL A 191 -13.30 17.11 5.39
C VAL A 191 -14.75 16.96 4.89
N ALA A 192 -15.24 15.74 4.71
CA ALA A 192 -16.62 15.50 4.28
C ALA A 192 -17.65 16.11 5.25
N PHE A 193 -17.39 16.07 6.55
CA PHE A 193 -18.27 16.64 7.58
C PHE A 193 -18.46 18.15 7.44
N TRP A 194 -17.40 18.88 7.06
CA TRP A 194 -17.44 20.34 6.90
C TRP A 194 -17.86 20.80 5.49
N LEU A 195 -18.09 19.86 4.56
CA LEU A 195 -18.51 20.13 3.18
C LEU A 195 -19.95 19.66 2.95
N PRO A 196 -20.97 20.53 3.16
CA PRO A 196 -22.38 20.14 3.03
C PRO A 196 -22.72 19.62 1.63
N ASP A 197 -22.04 20.12 0.60
CA ASP A 197 -22.21 19.68 -0.79
C ASP A 197 -21.85 18.21 -1.02
N VAL A 198 -20.90 17.66 -0.24
CA VAL A 198 -20.50 16.25 -0.33
C VAL A 198 -21.65 15.37 0.16
N GLU A 199 -22.23 15.70 1.31
CA GLU A 199 -23.39 14.99 1.84
C GLU A 199 -24.59 15.10 0.89
N ALA A 200 -24.89 16.29 0.37
CA ALA A 200 -25.99 16.48 -0.58
C ALA A 200 -25.81 15.64 -1.86
N THR A 201 -24.58 15.58 -2.39
CA THR A 201 -24.27 14.79 -3.60
C THR A 201 -24.41 13.28 -3.35
N LEU A 202 -23.96 12.82 -2.18
CA LEU A 202 -24.03 11.41 -1.81
C LEU A 202 -25.47 10.98 -1.45
N ALA A 203 -26.25 11.83 -0.80
CA ALA A 203 -27.65 11.59 -0.48
C ALA A 203 -28.55 11.58 -1.73
N ALA A 204 -28.18 12.34 -2.76
CA ALA A 204 -28.90 12.37 -4.04
C ALA A 204 -28.58 11.18 -4.96
N SER A 205 -27.50 10.44 -4.69
CA SER A 205 -27.12 9.25 -5.47
C SER A 205 -27.83 8.02 -4.89
N PRO A 206 -28.66 7.29 -5.66
CA PRO A 206 -29.36 6.13 -5.15
C PRO A 206 -28.35 5.05 -4.69
N PRO A 207 -28.65 4.31 -3.60
CA PRO A 207 -27.76 3.25 -3.14
C PRO A 207 -27.57 2.23 -4.26
N THR A 208 -26.31 1.92 -4.57
CA THR A 208 -25.99 0.80 -5.47
C THR A 208 -26.66 -0.44 -4.88
N PRO A 209 -27.55 -1.13 -5.60
CA PRO A 209 -28.21 -2.32 -5.07
C PRO A 209 -27.12 -3.32 -4.66
N SER A 210 -27.27 -3.90 -3.47
CA SER A 210 -26.40 -5.00 -3.01
C SER A 210 -26.32 -6.06 -4.11
N PRO A 211 -25.15 -6.71 -4.33
CA PRO A 211 -25.05 -7.77 -5.33
C PRO A 211 -26.14 -8.79 -5.06
N GLN A 212 -27.15 -8.86 -5.93
CA GLN A 212 -28.17 -9.90 -5.82
C GLN A 212 -27.43 -11.25 -5.86
N PRO A 213 -27.79 -12.21 -4.99
CA PRO A 213 -27.28 -13.57 -5.10
C PRO A 213 -27.45 -14.02 -6.55
N GLN A 214 -26.36 -14.37 -7.22
CA GLN A 214 -26.42 -14.90 -8.58
C GLN A 214 -27.45 -16.04 -8.59
N PRO A 215 -28.43 -16.03 -9.51
CA PRO A 215 -29.35 -17.15 -9.67
C PRO A 215 -28.53 -18.43 -9.81
N ALA A 216 -28.87 -19.45 -9.02
CA ALA A 216 -28.18 -20.73 -9.06
C ALA A 216 -28.15 -21.23 -10.52
N PRO A 217 -27.00 -21.75 -11.01
CA PRO A 217 -26.93 -22.32 -12.35
C PRO A 217 -28.05 -23.34 -12.55
N PRO A 218 -28.74 -23.35 -13.70
CA PRO A 218 -29.78 -24.32 -13.96
C PRO A 218 -29.22 -25.74 -13.80
N ALA A 219 -29.97 -26.58 -13.10
CA ALA A 219 -29.56 -27.97 -12.85
C ALA A 219 -29.27 -28.68 -14.18
N PRO A 220 -28.17 -29.45 -14.27
CA PRO A 220 -27.84 -30.18 -15.48
C PRO A 220 -28.98 -31.15 -15.85
N PRO A 221 -29.31 -31.29 -17.14
CA PRO A 221 -30.37 -32.19 -17.58
C PRO A 221 -30.04 -33.62 -17.15
N ALA A 222 -31.05 -34.31 -16.61
CA ALA A 222 -30.92 -35.70 -16.19
C ALA A 222 -30.44 -36.58 -17.36
N PRO A 223 -29.47 -37.48 -17.13
CA PRO A 223 -28.98 -38.36 -18.17
C PRO A 223 -30.11 -39.29 -18.66
N PRO A 224 -30.27 -39.45 -19.98
CA PRO A 224 -31.28 -40.35 -20.54
C PRO A 224 -30.85 -41.80 -20.32
N GLY A 225 -31.70 -42.58 -19.66
CA GLY A 225 -31.62 -44.03 -19.65
C GLY A 225 -31.11 -44.64 -18.34
N ALA A 226 -32.02 -44.87 -17.41
CA ALA A 226 -31.91 -45.92 -16.40
C ALA A 226 -33.27 -46.62 -16.27
N THR A 227 -33.55 -47.49 -17.23
CA THR A 227 -34.51 -48.61 -17.13
C THR A 227 -33.81 -49.84 -17.67
#